data_AF-A0A3D8SE25-F1
#
_entry.id   AF-A0A3D8SE25-F1
#
_cell.length_a   1.000
_cell.length_b   1.000
_cell.length_c   1.000
_cell.angle_alpha   90.00
_cell.angle_beta   90.00
_cell.angle_gamma   90.00
#
_symmetry.space_group_name_H-M   'P 1'
#
loop_
_entity.id
_entity.type
_entity.pdbx_description
1 polymer ?
#
loop_
_entity_poly.entity_id
_entity_poly.type
_entity_poly.pdbx_seq_one_letter_code
_entity_poly.pdbx_strand_id
1 'polypeptide(L)'
;MDFGNPPLRVRLENMTYPYAQPEPAPFASQAFNNWSASSPSSQSPSFLQTRCTVLEEQLRVYMSRLREEQASKAIALDDVVRLREERTQLEDDLHRVRDANVEFARENEALKDAIADKEQLLADEHNAHRHRSAEMEEEIILLKNQYNELVMEESILRGEKYSADEMHSEEIRRRRTSEKEVDRLERRVAELSDEVDEVTRKMEREQSRALRLQEQTRSLERDQTDKEPLVEIGIAVRTRFLQQARKMVTGQQTSIRAIKSGNAAAHRANGFVDAAVFRVAQMSGRDMQDMARVFKDLYQVPPLQYGYGYRPKKYLEAIDCEATIRTTISVRRELGSMPQRLQAMDQIDAISAKLRENGGRLTADQFDRDADVEWRLQRVKNLTDEIVEAARTIN
;
A
#
# COMPACT_ATOMS: atom_id res chain seq x y z
N MET A 1 -59.54 -1.03 -30.15
CA MET A 1 -59.75 -0.07 -29.04
C MET A 1 -59.41 1.30 -29.61
N ASP A 2 -60.30 2.01 -30.29
CA ASP A 2 -61.76 1.96 -30.35
C ASP A 2 -62.45 2.38 -29.04
N PHE A 3 -62.55 3.70 -28.89
CA PHE A 3 -63.47 4.56 -28.14
C PHE A 3 -63.22 5.99 -28.69
N GLY A 4 -64.17 6.90 -28.92
CA GLY A 4 -65.62 6.83 -28.87
C GLY A 4 -66.23 8.18 -29.31
N ASN A 5 -67.30 8.14 -30.10
CA ASN A 5 -68.20 9.25 -30.49
C ASN A 5 -69.02 9.77 -29.27
N PRO A 6 -69.94 10.79 -29.35
CA PRO A 6 -70.13 11.89 -30.30
C PRO A 6 -70.37 13.32 -29.62
N PRO A 7 -71.53 14.04 -29.70
CA PRO A 7 -71.69 15.31 -30.45
C PRO A 7 -72.28 16.50 -29.63
N LEU A 8 -72.65 17.63 -30.28
CA LEU A 8 -73.70 18.65 -29.98
C LEU A 8 -73.42 19.92 -30.83
N ARG A 9 -74.28 20.61 -31.61
CA ARG A 9 -75.74 20.66 -31.92
C ARG A 9 -76.61 21.70 -31.17
N VAL A 10 -76.60 22.96 -31.65
CA VAL A 10 -77.68 23.99 -31.64
C VAL A 10 -77.39 24.93 -32.84
N ARG A 11 -78.27 25.44 -33.72
CA ARG A 11 -79.72 25.30 -34.05
C ARG A 11 -80.80 26.07 -33.26
N LEU A 12 -80.99 27.34 -33.64
CA LEU A 12 -82.25 28.14 -33.66
C LEU A 12 -82.11 29.07 -34.87
N GLU A 13 -82.94 29.11 -35.93
CA GLU A 13 -84.41 29.11 -36.12
C GLU A 13 -85.13 30.42 -35.75
N ASN A 14 -86.09 30.79 -36.62
CA ASN A 14 -87.21 31.72 -36.45
C ASN A 14 -86.89 33.24 -36.67
N MET A 15 -87.74 34.08 -37.29
CA MET A 15 -89.08 33.83 -37.87
C MET A 15 -89.62 35.00 -38.74
N THR A 16 -90.61 34.72 -39.63
CA THR A 16 -91.84 35.51 -40.02
C THR A 16 -91.85 37.06 -40.07
N TYR A 17 -92.61 37.79 -40.92
CA TYR A 17 -93.34 37.57 -42.21
C TYR A 17 -93.91 38.99 -42.65
N PRO A 18 -94.99 39.23 -43.46
CA PRO A 18 -95.08 40.42 -44.32
C PRO A 18 -96.30 41.36 -44.01
N TYR A 19 -96.92 41.94 -45.05
CA TYR A 19 -98.06 42.91 -45.10
C TYR A 19 -97.66 44.40 -44.91
N ALA A 20 -98.31 45.38 -45.56
CA ALA A 20 -99.14 45.40 -46.78
C ALA A 20 -99.36 46.85 -47.28
N GLN A 21 -99.87 47.00 -48.53
CA GLN A 21 -100.47 48.24 -49.03
C GLN A 21 -101.76 48.63 -48.26
N PRO A 22 -102.25 49.89 -48.36
CA PRO A 22 -103.15 50.25 -49.47
C PRO A 22 -102.95 51.67 -50.05
N GLU A 23 -103.33 51.87 -51.32
CA GLU A 23 -103.77 53.19 -51.83
C GLU A 23 -105.15 53.56 -51.24
N PRO A 24 -105.65 54.80 -51.41
CA PRO A 24 -106.47 55.05 -52.61
C PRO A 24 -106.33 56.46 -53.22
N ALA A 25 -106.65 56.55 -54.51
CA ALA A 25 -106.97 57.81 -55.21
C ALA A 25 -108.49 58.14 -55.06
N PRO A 26 -109.12 58.87 -56.00
CA PRO A 26 -109.20 60.33 -56.08
C PRO A 26 -110.65 60.85 -55.91
N PHE A 27 -110.86 62.17 -55.83
CA PHE A 27 -112.17 62.76 -56.22
C PHE A 27 -112.04 64.17 -56.84
N ALA A 28 -112.89 64.43 -57.83
CA ALA A 28 -112.97 65.68 -58.58
C ALA A 28 -114.08 66.60 -58.06
N SER A 29 -114.13 67.85 -58.55
CA SER A 29 -115.39 68.49 -59.00
C SER A 29 -115.14 69.78 -59.79
N GLN A 30 -115.91 69.97 -60.86
CA GLN A 30 -116.00 71.23 -61.62
C GLN A 30 -117.34 71.93 -61.33
N ALA A 31 -117.39 73.22 -61.71
CA ALA A 31 -118.51 73.86 -62.42
C ALA A 31 -119.72 74.48 -61.66
N PHE A 32 -119.98 75.74 -62.06
CA PHE A 32 -121.31 76.30 -62.45
C PHE A 32 -122.32 76.64 -61.30
N ASN A 33 -123.23 77.63 -61.40
CA ASN A 33 -123.53 78.57 -62.50
C ASN A 33 -124.25 79.87 -62.07
N ASN A 34 -124.39 80.78 -63.04
CA ASN A 34 -125.39 81.85 -63.20
C ASN A 34 -126.74 81.70 -62.48
N TRP A 35 -127.39 82.85 -62.17
CA TRP A 35 -128.75 83.10 -62.67
C TRP A 35 -129.14 84.58 -62.81
N SER A 36 -130.01 84.83 -63.79
CA SER A 36 -130.52 86.13 -64.23
C SER A 36 -132.02 86.26 -63.89
N ALA A 37 -132.55 87.48 -63.73
CA ALA A 37 -134.00 87.71 -63.76
C ALA A 37 -134.35 89.13 -64.22
N SER A 38 -135.51 89.28 -64.87
CA SER A 38 -135.91 90.44 -65.68
C SER A 38 -137.05 91.27 -65.04
N SER A 39 -137.33 92.42 -65.67
CA SER A 39 -138.37 93.44 -65.38
C SER A 39 -139.77 92.91 -65.01
N PRO A 40 -140.63 93.74 -64.36
CA PRO A 40 -141.69 94.39 -65.15
C PRO A 40 -142.17 95.81 -64.75
N SER A 41 -142.76 96.45 -65.77
CA SER A 41 -143.72 97.58 -65.86
C SER A 41 -144.31 98.34 -64.63
N SER A 42 -144.12 99.67 -64.66
CA SER A 42 -145.11 100.76 -64.49
C SER A 42 -146.22 100.73 -63.41
N GLN A 43 -146.25 101.73 -62.52
CA GLN A 43 -147.23 102.86 -62.52
C GLN A 43 -147.13 103.76 -61.25
N SER A 44 -147.12 105.09 -61.45
CA SER A 44 -147.79 106.15 -60.64
C SER A 44 -147.51 106.28 -59.10
N PRO A 45 -147.93 107.36 -58.40
CA PRO A 45 -146.97 108.40 -58.03
C PRO A 45 -146.90 108.69 -56.51
N SER A 46 -146.16 107.88 -55.76
CA SER A 46 -145.81 108.14 -54.34
C SER A 46 -144.44 107.54 -53.93
N PHE A 47 -143.59 107.29 -54.93
CA PHE A 47 -142.52 106.29 -54.93
C PHE A 47 -141.19 106.66 -54.23
N LEU A 48 -141.03 107.89 -53.73
CA LEU A 48 -139.71 108.39 -53.29
C LEU A 48 -139.38 108.18 -51.80
N GLN A 49 -140.36 107.97 -50.91
CA GLN A 49 -140.10 107.94 -49.47
C GLN A 49 -139.81 106.54 -48.91
N THR A 50 -140.38 105.48 -49.50
CA THR A 50 -140.14 104.08 -49.08
C THR A 50 -138.88 103.47 -49.69
N ARG A 51 -138.25 104.12 -50.68
CA ARG A 51 -137.00 103.63 -51.30
C ARG A 51 -135.73 103.98 -50.51
N CYS A 52 -135.75 105.03 -49.68
CA CYS A 52 -134.60 105.37 -48.83
C CYS A 52 -134.38 104.32 -47.73
N THR A 53 -135.43 103.89 -47.03
CA THR A 53 -135.32 102.92 -45.94
C THR A 53 -134.82 101.55 -46.41
N VAL A 54 -135.24 101.08 -47.60
CA VAL A 54 -134.75 99.81 -48.18
C VAL A 54 -133.28 99.89 -48.59
N LEU A 55 -132.82 101.04 -49.11
CA LEU A 55 -131.41 101.24 -49.47
C LEU A 55 -130.50 101.38 -48.23
N GLU A 56 -130.96 102.04 -47.17
CA GLU A 56 -130.20 102.13 -45.91
C GLU A 56 -129.99 100.75 -45.26
N GLU A 57 -131.01 99.89 -45.25
CA GLU A 57 -130.89 98.54 -44.70
C GLU A 57 -130.00 97.63 -45.58
N GLN A 58 -130.07 97.77 -46.91
CA GLN A 58 -129.14 97.07 -47.82
C GLN A 58 -127.68 97.55 -47.64
N LEU A 59 -127.45 98.86 -47.43
CA LEU A 59 -126.12 99.39 -47.16
C LEU A 59 -125.58 98.88 -45.81
N ARG A 60 -126.44 98.80 -44.77
CA ARG A 60 -126.09 98.23 -43.46
C ARG A 60 -125.68 96.77 -43.58
N VAL A 61 -126.43 95.94 -44.31
CA VAL A 61 -126.09 94.51 -44.52
C VAL A 61 -124.78 94.37 -45.30
N TYR A 62 -124.56 95.17 -46.34
CA TYR A 62 -123.30 95.15 -47.11
C TYR A 62 -122.10 95.53 -46.25
N MET A 63 -122.20 96.61 -45.47
CA MET A 63 -121.14 97.05 -44.55
C MET A 63 -120.89 96.07 -43.41
N SER A 64 -121.90 95.29 -42.99
CA SER A 64 -121.71 94.21 -42.00
C SER A 64 -120.95 93.02 -42.61
N ARG A 65 -121.33 92.57 -43.82
CA ARG A 65 -120.58 91.53 -44.55
C ARG A 65 -119.14 91.93 -44.83
N LEU A 66 -118.89 93.18 -45.22
CA LEU A 66 -117.54 93.67 -45.50
C LEU A 66 -116.65 93.65 -44.23
N ARG A 67 -117.23 93.87 -43.04
CA ARG A 67 -116.53 93.73 -41.76
C ARG A 67 -116.28 92.27 -41.40
N GLU A 68 -117.24 91.37 -41.61
CA GLU A 68 -117.01 89.92 -41.42
C GLU A 68 -115.94 89.39 -42.37
N GLU A 69 -115.94 89.82 -43.63
CA GLU A 69 -114.94 89.41 -44.62
C GLU A 69 -113.54 89.96 -44.27
N GLN A 70 -113.43 91.22 -43.81
CA GLN A 70 -112.15 91.75 -43.33
C GLN A 70 -111.69 91.10 -42.02
N ALA A 71 -112.60 90.75 -41.11
CA ALA A 71 -112.25 90.01 -39.89
C ALA A 71 -111.78 88.58 -40.20
N SER A 72 -112.49 87.85 -41.08
CA SER A 72 -112.10 86.53 -41.55
C SER A 72 -110.76 86.55 -42.30
N LYS A 73 -110.51 87.60 -43.09
CA LYS A 73 -109.24 87.81 -43.78
C LYS A 73 -108.08 88.17 -42.83
N ALA A 74 -108.36 88.87 -41.73
CA ALA A 74 -107.37 89.11 -40.68
C ALA A 74 -106.99 87.82 -39.95
N ILE A 75 -107.98 86.99 -39.58
CA ILE A 75 -107.76 85.66 -38.96
C ILE A 75 -106.95 84.76 -39.90
N ALA A 76 -107.32 84.69 -41.18
CA ALA A 76 -106.58 83.89 -42.17
C ALA A 76 -105.14 84.40 -42.41
N LEU A 77 -104.87 85.70 -42.22
CA LEU A 77 -103.52 86.24 -42.31
C LEU A 77 -102.68 85.87 -41.08
N ASP A 78 -103.29 85.88 -39.90
CA ASP A 78 -102.68 85.47 -38.62
C ASP A 78 -102.31 83.99 -38.62
N ASP A 79 -103.21 83.11 -39.12
CA ASP A 79 -102.92 81.69 -39.34
C ASP A 79 -101.76 81.47 -40.33
N VAL A 80 -101.63 82.29 -41.39
CA VAL A 80 -100.51 82.21 -42.35
C VAL A 80 -99.19 82.69 -41.74
N VAL A 81 -99.22 83.63 -40.79
CA VAL A 81 -98.03 84.02 -40.01
C VAL A 81 -97.64 82.88 -39.07
N ARG A 82 -98.58 82.33 -38.29
CA ARG A 82 -98.31 81.21 -37.38
C ARG A 82 -97.77 79.98 -38.12
N LEU A 83 -98.35 79.62 -39.27
CA LEU A 83 -97.85 78.50 -40.10
C LEU A 83 -96.47 78.77 -40.72
N ARG A 84 -96.09 80.04 -40.95
CA ARG A 84 -94.73 80.39 -41.35
C ARG A 84 -93.75 80.26 -40.18
N GLU A 85 -94.14 80.70 -38.99
CA GLU A 85 -93.34 80.56 -37.77
C GLU A 85 -93.14 79.08 -37.40
N GLU A 86 -94.21 78.27 -37.41
CA GLU A 86 -94.15 76.80 -37.26
C GLU A 86 -93.26 76.15 -38.31
N ARG A 87 -93.34 76.58 -39.59
CA ARG A 87 -92.44 76.08 -40.64
C ARG A 87 -90.98 76.44 -40.37
N THR A 88 -90.66 77.68 -39.99
CA THR A 88 -89.28 78.06 -39.65
C THR A 88 -88.77 77.32 -38.42
N GLN A 89 -89.63 77.10 -37.42
CA GLN A 89 -89.30 76.30 -36.23
C GLN A 89 -88.96 74.85 -36.60
N LEU A 90 -89.75 74.24 -37.50
CA LEU A 90 -89.48 72.89 -38.02
C LEU A 90 -88.25 72.83 -38.93
N GLU A 91 -87.95 73.86 -39.71
CA GLU A 91 -86.73 73.94 -40.52
C GLU A 91 -85.48 74.07 -39.62
N ASP A 92 -85.55 74.87 -38.55
CA ASP A 92 -84.50 74.97 -37.52
C ASP A 92 -84.31 73.66 -36.74
N ASP A 93 -85.40 73.02 -36.30
CA ASP A 93 -85.32 71.75 -35.56
C ASP A 93 -84.83 70.60 -36.47
N LEU A 94 -85.19 70.59 -37.76
CA LEU A 94 -84.65 69.64 -38.74
C LEU A 94 -83.16 69.90 -39.01
N HIS A 95 -82.71 71.15 -39.00
CA HIS A 95 -81.29 71.49 -39.01
C HIS A 95 -80.57 70.98 -37.76
N ARG A 96 -81.10 71.23 -36.55
CA ARG A 96 -80.53 70.70 -35.29
C ARG A 96 -80.43 69.17 -35.29
N VAL A 97 -81.47 68.46 -35.75
CA VAL A 97 -81.47 66.99 -35.86
C VAL A 97 -80.46 66.52 -36.92
N ARG A 98 -80.28 67.26 -38.02
CA ARG A 98 -79.28 66.94 -39.04
C ARG A 98 -77.86 67.15 -38.53
N ASP A 99 -77.60 68.24 -37.80
CA ASP A 99 -76.30 68.53 -37.21
C ASP A 99 -75.97 67.52 -36.10
N ALA A 100 -76.93 67.20 -35.22
CA ALA A 100 -76.80 66.15 -34.22
C ALA A 100 -76.56 64.76 -34.84
N ASN A 101 -77.17 64.44 -35.98
CA ASN A 101 -76.87 63.20 -36.71
C ASN A 101 -75.47 63.21 -37.34
N VAL A 102 -74.94 64.37 -37.76
CA VAL A 102 -73.56 64.49 -38.25
C VAL A 102 -72.56 64.34 -37.09
N GLU A 103 -72.86 64.90 -35.91
CA GLU A 103 -72.08 64.66 -34.69
C GLU A 103 -72.14 63.20 -34.26
N PHE A 104 -73.33 62.58 -34.18
CA PHE A 104 -73.48 61.17 -33.84
C PHE A 104 -72.84 60.22 -34.86
N ALA A 105 -72.78 60.60 -36.14
CA ALA A 105 -72.04 59.86 -37.16
C ALA A 105 -70.51 59.96 -36.94
N ARG A 106 -69.99 61.14 -36.58
CA ARG A 106 -68.58 61.33 -36.20
C ARG A 106 -68.23 60.57 -34.93
N GLU A 107 -69.09 60.60 -33.92
CA GLU A 107 -68.91 59.84 -32.68
C GLU A 107 -68.94 58.33 -32.93
N ASN A 108 -69.83 57.83 -33.78
CA ASN A 108 -69.83 56.41 -34.17
C ASN A 108 -68.57 56.02 -34.94
N GLU A 109 -68.05 56.86 -35.84
CA GLU A 109 -66.80 56.56 -36.55
C GLU A 109 -65.61 56.56 -35.58
N ALA A 110 -65.52 57.55 -34.68
CA ALA A 110 -64.51 57.59 -33.63
C ALA A 110 -64.62 56.40 -32.64
N LEU A 111 -65.83 55.91 -32.36
CA LEU A 111 -66.03 54.71 -31.55
C LEU A 111 -65.65 53.43 -32.29
N LYS A 112 -65.86 53.33 -33.61
CA LYS A 112 -65.36 52.20 -34.42
C LYS A 112 -63.83 52.20 -34.44
N ASP A 113 -63.21 53.35 -34.65
CA ASP A 113 -61.75 53.49 -34.62
C ASP A 113 -61.20 53.09 -33.24
N ALA A 114 -61.80 53.58 -32.15
CA ALA A 114 -61.43 53.20 -30.79
C ALA A 114 -61.69 51.72 -30.45
N ILE A 115 -62.69 51.08 -31.06
CA ILE A 115 -62.91 49.63 -30.96
C ILE A 115 -61.82 48.88 -31.74
N ALA A 116 -61.50 49.28 -32.97
CA ALA A 116 -60.46 48.67 -33.78
C ALA A 116 -59.08 48.78 -33.13
N ASP A 117 -58.72 49.95 -32.59
CA ASP A 117 -57.49 50.17 -31.81
C ASP A 117 -57.43 49.24 -30.57
N LYS A 118 -58.56 49.05 -29.90
CA LYS A 118 -58.65 48.18 -28.72
C LYS A 118 -58.60 46.69 -29.06
N GLU A 119 -59.20 46.28 -30.18
CA GLU A 119 -59.10 44.92 -30.71
C GLU A 119 -57.66 44.61 -31.15
N GLN A 120 -56.99 45.56 -31.80
CA GLN A 120 -55.58 45.47 -32.15
C GLN A 120 -54.69 45.35 -30.91
N LEU A 121 -54.90 46.21 -29.89
CA LEU A 121 -54.16 46.14 -28.63
C LEU A 121 -54.38 44.81 -27.90
N LEU A 122 -55.61 44.28 -27.87
CA LEU A 122 -55.90 42.97 -27.29
C LEU A 122 -55.25 41.83 -28.08
N ALA A 123 -55.18 41.92 -29.41
CA ALA A 123 -54.49 40.95 -30.25
C ALA A 123 -52.97 40.97 -29.98
N ASP A 124 -52.38 42.15 -29.84
CA ASP A 124 -50.96 42.34 -29.54
C ASP A 124 -50.61 41.87 -28.12
N GLU A 125 -51.44 42.18 -27.11
CA GLU A 125 -51.29 41.64 -25.75
C GLU A 125 -51.41 40.11 -25.71
N HIS A 126 -52.39 39.55 -26.43
CA HIS A 126 -52.56 38.09 -26.53
C HIS A 126 -51.37 37.42 -27.24
N ASN A 127 -50.83 38.03 -28.29
CA ASN A 127 -49.63 37.53 -28.97
C ASN A 127 -48.39 37.63 -28.06
N ALA A 128 -48.21 38.73 -27.33
CA ALA A 128 -47.14 38.88 -26.35
C ALA A 128 -47.27 37.88 -25.19
N HIS A 129 -48.49 37.61 -24.71
CA HIS A 129 -48.73 36.57 -23.71
C HIS A 129 -48.40 35.17 -24.26
N ARG A 130 -48.82 34.85 -25.50
CA ARG A 130 -48.49 33.59 -26.16
C ARG A 130 -46.97 33.42 -26.30
N HIS A 131 -46.24 34.47 -26.68
CA HIS A 131 -44.79 34.42 -26.80
C HIS A 131 -44.10 34.15 -25.46
N ARG A 132 -44.46 34.89 -24.40
CA ARG A 132 -43.94 34.67 -23.04
C ARG A 132 -44.27 33.27 -22.49
N SER A 133 -45.45 32.74 -22.82
CA SER A 133 -45.83 31.37 -22.45
C SER A 133 -44.93 30.34 -23.14
N ALA A 134 -44.63 30.52 -24.42
CA ALA A 134 -43.73 29.64 -25.16
C ALA A 134 -42.28 29.72 -24.64
N GLU A 135 -41.76 30.92 -24.35
CA GLU A 135 -40.43 31.11 -23.74
C GLU A 135 -40.33 30.41 -22.38
N MET A 136 -41.36 30.55 -21.54
CA MET A 136 -41.43 29.89 -20.22
C MET A 136 -41.59 28.36 -20.35
N GLU A 137 -42.30 27.86 -21.36
CA GLU A 137 -42.38 26.42 -21.64
C GLU A 137 -41.05 25.84 -22.09
N GLU A 138 -40.29 26.55 -22.93
CA GLU A 138 -38.91 26.19 -23.32
C GLU A 138 -37.97 26.18 -22.11
N GLU A 139 -38.03 27.20 -21.24
CA GLU A 139 -37.24 27.25 -20.00
C GLU A 139 -37.58 26.08 -19.06
N ILE A 140 -38.88 25.75 -18.89
CA ILE A 140 -39.32 24.60 -18.11
C ILE A 140 -38.79 23.27 -18.68
N ILE A 141 -38.70 23.13 -20.01
CA ILE A 141 -38.12 21.94 -20.65
C ILE A 141 -36.61 21.86 -20.38
N LEU A 142 -35.88 22.97 -20.51
CA LEU A 142 -34.44 23.03 -20.23
C LEU A 142 -34.13 22.70 -18.76
N LEU A 143 -34.86 23.30 -17.82
CA LEU A 143 -34.70 23.03 -16.38
C LEU A 143 -35.04 21.57 -16.01
N LYS A 144 -36.05 20.96 -16.66
CA LYS A 144 -36.36 19.53 -16.48
C LYS A 144 -35.23 18.63 -16.99
N ASN A 145 -34.61 18.97 -18.11
CA ASN A 145 -33.48 18.21 -18.64
C ASN A 145 -32.26 18.30 -17.71
N GLN A 146 -31.90 19.50 -17.26
CA GLN A 146 -30.83 19.71 -16.27
C GLN A 146 -31.10 18.98 -14.95
N TYR A 147 -32.33 19.00 -14.46
CA TYR A 147 -32.73 18.25 -13.25
C TYR A 147 -32.54 16.74 -13.44
N ASN A 148 -32.95 16.20 -14.59
CA ASN A 148 -32.77 14.78 -14.90
C ASN A 148 -31.28 14.40 -15.00
N GLU A 149 -30.44 15.24 -15.60
CA GLU A 149 -28.99 15.05 -15.66
C GLU A 149 -28.36 15.00 -14.25
N LEU A 150 -28.70 15.96 -13.38
CA LEU A 150 -28.23 15.99 -11.99
C LEU A 150 -28.70 14.77 -11.17
N VAL A 151 -29.92 14.26 -11.40
CA VAL A 151 -30.41 13.04 -10.76
C VAL A 151 -29.66 11.79 -11.25
N MET A 152 -29.27 11.73 -12.53
CA MET A 152 -28.40 10.65 -13.02
C MET A 152 -26.99 10.75 -12.41
N GLU A 153 -26.41 11.95 -12.34
CA GLU A 153 -25.11 12.18 -11.72
C GLU A 153 -25.10 11.80 -10.24
N GLU A 154 -26.13 12.18 -9.47
CA GLU A 154 -26.27 11.77 -8.07
C GLU A 154 -26.35 10.25 -7.92
N SER A 155 -27.06 9.56 -8.82
CA SER A 155 -27.15 8.10 -8.85
C SER A 155 -25.79 7.44 -9.10
N ILE A 156 -25.02 7.97 -10.07
CA ILE A 156 -23.65 7.51 -10.37
C ILE A 156 -22.73 7.73 -9.16
N LEU A 157 -22.68 8.94 -8.60
CA LEU A 157 -21.84 9.28 -7.45
C LEU A 157 -22.19 8.46 -6.20
N ARG A 158 -23.47 8.13 -5.98
CA ARG A 158 -23.90 7.19 -4.93
C ARG A 158 -23.34 5.79 -5.19
N GLY A 159 -23.40 5.30 -6.42
CA GLY A 159 -22.82 4.00 -6.83
C GLY A 159 -21.29 3.95 -6.64
N GLU A 160 -20.58 4.98 -7.08
CA GLU A 160 -19.12 5.10 -6.89
C GLU A 160 -18.73 5.14 -5.42
N LYS A 161 -19.50 5.86 -4.59
CA LYS A 161 -19.29 5.89 -3.13
C LYS A 161 -19.43 4.49 -2.51
N TYR A 162 -20.47 3.73 -2.85
CA TYR A 162 -20.64 2.37 -2.34
C TYR A 162 -19.47 1.45 -2.75
N SER A 163 -18.99 1.58 -3.99
CA SER A 163 -17.80 0.84 -4.48
C SER A 163 -16.53 1.21 -3.70
N ALA A 164 -16.32 2.51 -3.42
CA ALA A 164 -15.20 2.98 -2.62
C ALA A 164 -15.26 2.48 -1.17
N ASP A 165 -16.43 2.52 -0.54
CA ASP A 165 -16.67 1.99 0.82
C ASP A 165 -16.44 0.46 0.87
N GLU A 166 -16.85 -0.29 -0.16
CA GLU A 166 -16.59 -1.73 -0.29
C GLU A 166 -15.10 -2.04 -0.40
N MET A 167 -14.38 -1.39 -1.32
CA MET A 167 -12.92 -1.52 -1.46
C MET A 167 -12.18 -1.15 -0.18
N HIS A 168 -12.59 -0.09 0.51
CA HIS A 168 -12.01 0.30 1.79
C HIS A 168 -12.23 -0.78 2.87
N SER A 169 -13.41 -1.39 2.88
CA SER A 169 -13.72 -2.51 3.78
C SER A 169 -12.85 -3.75 3.49
N GLU A 170 -12.56 -4.05 2.22
CA GLU A 170 -11.63 -5.12 1.85
C GLU A 170 -10.20 -4.82 2.29
N GLU A 171 -9.71 -3.61 2.03
CA GLU A 171 -8.36 -3.18 2.42
C GLU A 171 -8.16 -3.28 3.94
N ILE A 172 -9.16 -2.88 4.74
CA ILE A 172 -9.13 -3.08 6.20
C ILE A 172 -9.05 -4.58 6.57
N ARG A 173 -9.78 -5.47 5.86
CA ARG A 173 -9.68 -6.93 6.09
C ARG A 173 -8.29 -7.45 5.74
N ARG A 174 -7.71 -7.05 4.60
CA ARG A 174 -6.38 -7.45 4.13
C ARG A 174 -5.27 -6.98 5.08
N ARG A 175 -5.35 -5.75 5.58
CA ARG A 175 -4.43 -5.24 6.62
C ARG A 175 -4.51 -6.08 7.90
N ARG A 176 -5.71 -6.33 8.42
CA ARG A 176 -5.91 -7.15 9.63
C ARG A 176 -5.45 -8.60 9.48
N THR A 177 -5.44 -9.16 8.28
CA THR A 177 -4.83 -10.49 8.04
C THR A 177 -3.30 -10.40 8.00
N SER A 178 -2.74 -9.39 7.33
CA SER A 178 -1.29 -9.16 7.27
C SER A 178 -0.69 -8.86 8.65
N GLU A 179 -1.32 -8.00 9.45
CA GLU A 179 -0.93 -7.70 10.84
C GLU A 179 -0.84 -8.99 11.69
N LYS A 180 -1.83 -9.88 11.59
CA LYS A 180 -1.80 -11.18 12.30
C LYS A 180 -0.71 -12.13 11.81
N GLU A 181 -0.31 -12.03 10.55
CA GLU A 181 0.83 -12.80 10.02
C GLU A 181 2.15 -12.23 10.49
N VAL A 182 2.31 -10.89 10.55
CA VAL A 182 3.46 -10.22 11.16
C VAL A 182 3.59 -10.62 12.64
N ASP A 183 2.53 -10.46 13.44
CA ASP A 183 2.50 -10.88 14.86
C ASP A 183 2.89 -12.35 15.06
N ARG A 184 2.58 -13.22 14.09
CA ARG A 184 2.91 -14.65 14.11
C ARG A 184 4.38 -14.88 13.76
N LEU A 185 4.90 -14.16 12.78
CA LEU A 185 6.30 -14.25 12.36
C LEU A 185 7.23 -13.68 13.44
N GLU A 186 6.88 -12.55 14.07
CA GLU A 186 7.65 -11.95 15.17
C GLU A 186 7.79 -12.91 16.36
N ARG A 187 6.69 -13.55 16.78
CA ARG A 187 6.73 -14.60 17.81
C ARG A 187 7.63 -15.77 17.39
N ARG A 188 7.59 -16.19 16.13
CA ARG A 188 8.44 -17.28 15.64
C ARG A 188 9.91 -16.88 15.56
N VAL A 189 10.23 -15.62 15.28
CA VAL A 189 11.60 -15.08 15.33
C VAL A 189 12.11 -15.06 16.77
N ALA A 190 11.29 -14.67 17.75
CA ALA A 190 11.65 -14.72 19.16
C ALA A 190 11.93 -16.18 19.63
N GLU A 191 11.03 -17.12 19.34
CA GLU A 191 11.23 -18.56 19.62
C GLU A 191 12.54 -19.11 19.05
N LEU A 192 12.85 -18.78 17.79
CA LEU A 192 14.08 -19.21 17.12
C LEU A 192 15.33 -18.54 17.68
N SER A 193 15.23 -17.28 18.14
CA SER A 193 16.32 -16.58 18.81
C SER A 193 16.69 -17.28 20.12
N ASP A 194 15.71 -17.63 20.95
CA ASP A 194 15.93 -18.36 22.20
C ASP A 194 16.54 -19.76 21.96
N GLU A 195 16.13 -20.44 20.88
CA GLU A 195 16.69 -21.74 20.48
C GLU A 195 18.15 -21.62 20.04
N VAL A 196 18.49 -20.61 19.22
CA VAL A 196 19.87 -20.31 18.80
C VAL A 196 20.76 -19.99 20.00
N ASP A 197 20.25 -19.22 20.96
CA ASP A 197 20.94 -18.87 22.19
C ASP A 197 21.29 -20.12 23.03
N GLU A 198 20.34 -21.03 23.25
CA GLU A 198 20.59 -22.24 24.03
C GLU A 198 21.47 -23.26 23.28
N VAL A 199 21.37 -23.35 21.95
CA VAL A 199 22.31 -24.15 21.13
C VAL A 199 23.72 -23.58 21.24
N THR A 200 23.88 -22.25 21.19
CA THR A 200 25.19 -21.58 21.33
C THR A 200 25.82 -21.87 22.69
N ARG A 201 25.06 -21.71 23.80
CA ARG A 201 25.53 -22.05 25.15
C ARG A 201 25.93 -23.53 25.28
N LYS A 202 25.19 -24.45 24.64
CA LYS A 202 25.55 -25.89 24.62
C LYS A 202 26.86 -26.14 23.85
N MET A 203 27.04 -25.48 22.71
CA MET A 203 28.27 -25.57 21.91
C MET A 203 29.49 -25.09 22.70
N GLU A 204 29.40 -23.95 23.39
CA GLU A 204 30.51 -23.41 24.22
C GLU A 204 30.90 -24.36 25.37
N ARG A 205 29.90 -24.98 26.03
CA ARG A 205 30.12 -25.98 27.09
C ARG A 205 30.87 -27.20 26.56
N GLU A 206 30.47 -27.74 25.40
CA GLU A 206 31.12 -28.91 24.81
C GLU A 206 32.49 -28.58 24.19
N GLN A 207 32.69 -27.39 23.62
CA GLN A 207 34.03 -26.92 23.21
C GLN A 207 34.98 -26.82 24.40
N SER A 208 34.51 -26.23 25.52
CA SER A 208 35.28 -26.13 26.77
C SER A 208 35.64 -27.52 27.33
N ARG A 209 34.73 -28.49 27.20
CA ARG A 209 34.95 -29.89 27.60
C ARG A 209 35.96 -30.58 26.68
N ALA A 210 35.85 -30.38 25.37
CA ALA A 210 36.76 -30.95 24.38
C ALA A 210 38.20 -30.47 24.60
N LEU A 211 38.41 -29.18 24.86
CA LEU A 211 39.73 -28.61 25.18
C LEU A 211 40.33 -29.22 26.47
N ARG A 212 39.51 -29.38 27.52
CA ARG A 212 39.95 -30.04 28.77
C ARG A 212 40.35 -31.50 28.54
N LEU A 213 39.53 -32.25 27.80
CA LEU A 213 39.82 -33.64 27.45
C LEU A 213 41.08 -33.74 26.57
N GLN A 214 41.29 -32.82 25.63
CA GLN A 214 42.47 -32.79 24.79
C GLN A 214 43.77 -32.59 25.60
N GLU A 215 43.79 -31.68 26.57
CA GLU A 215 44.97 -31.50 27.43
C GLU A 215 45.14 -32.66 28.43
N GLN A 216 44.05 -33.26 28.91
CA GLN A 216 44.13 -34.50 29.71
C GLN A 216 44.74 -35.64 28.89
N THR A 217 44.30 -35.87 27.64
CA THR A 217 44.88 -36.88 26.75
C THR A 217 46.36 -36.60 26.51
N ARG A 218 46.75 -35.37 26.15
CA ARG A 218 48.17 -34.99 25.99
C ARG A 218 48.99 -35.21 27.26
N SER A 219 48.44 -34.91 28.43
CA SER A 219 49.11 -35.17 29.70
C SER A 219 49.31 -36.66 29.93
N LEU A 220 48.29 -37.48 29.66
CA LEU A 220 48.34 -38.94 29.79
C LEU A 220 49.28 -39.59 28.77
N GLU A 221 49.35 -39.07 27.54
CA GLU A 221 50.30 -39.51 26.50
C GLU A 221 51.76 -39.25 26.92
N ARG A 222 52.05 -38.06 27.48
CA ARG A 222 53.38 -37.74 28.05
C ARG A 222 53.71 -38.68 29.21
N ASP A 223 52.78 -38.82 30.16
CA ASP A 223 52.89 -39.72 31.31
C ASP A 223 53.16 -41.17 30.87
N GLN A 224 52.46 -41.66 29.85
CA GLN A 224 52.66 -43.01 29.30
C GLN A 224 54.03 -43.13 28.64
N THR A 225 54.41 -42.17 27.80
CA THR A 225 55.72 -42.13 27.11
C THR A 225 56.88 -42.21 28.09
N ASP A 226 56.76 -41.58 29.27
CA ASP A 226 57.79 -41.64 30.32
C ASP A 226 57.70 -42.91 31.18
N LYS A 227 56.50 -43.46 31.42
CA LYS A 227 56.30 -44.66 32.26
C LYS A 227 56.62 -45.97 31.53
N GLU A 228 56.34 -46.06 30.24
CA GLU A 228 56.54 -47.27 29.43
C GLU A 228 57.97 -47.84 29.50
N PRO A 229 59.06 -47.08 29.26
CA PRO A 229 60.43 -47.61 29.36
C PRO A 229 60.80 -48.06 30.79
N LEU A 230 60.26 -47.41 31.84
CA LEU A 230 60.44 -47.85 33.22
C LEU A 230 59.76 -49.21 33.49
N VAL A 231 58.57 -49.41 32.92
CA VAL A 231 57.82 -50.68 33.01
C VAL A 231 58.55 -51.81 32.27
N GLU A 232 59.06 -51.57 31.07
CA GLU A 232 59.84 -52.57 30.31
C GLU A 232 61.08 -53.06 31.08
N ILE A 233 61.85 -52.12 31.64
CA ILE A 233 63.01 -52.44 32.49
C ILE A 233 62.59 -53.22 33.73
N GLY A 234 61.52 -52.79 34.42
CA GLY A 234 60.95 -53.50 35.56
C GLY A 234 60.56 -54.95 35.22
N ILE A 235 59.90 -55.16 34.08
CA ILE A 235 59.52 -56.50 33.57
C ILE A 235 60.78 -57.34 33.30
N ALA A 236 61.80 -56.81 32.60
CA ALA A 236 63.01 -57.54 32.30
C ALA A 236 63.77 -57.98 33.57
N VAL A 237 63.92 -57.08 34.54
CA VAL A 237 64.60 -57.35 35.82
C VAL A 237 63.83 -58.37 36.67
N ARG A 238 62.51 -58.22 36.81
CA ARG A 238 61.67 -59.17 37.56
C ARG A 238 61.58 -60.53 36.86
N THR A 239 61.56 -60.57 35.53
CA THR A 239 61.58 -61.83 34.76
C THR A 239 62.87 -62.59 34.97
N ARG A 240 64.04 -61.92 34.96
CA ARG A 240 65.33 -62.53 35.35
C ARG A 240 65.27 -63.14 36.75
N PHE A 241 64.80 -62.39 37.74
CA PHE A 241 64.67 -62.88 39.12
C PHE A 241 63.80 -64.14 39.21
N LEU A 242 62.63 -64.13 38.56
CA LEU A 242 61.73 -65.30 38.54
C LEU A 242 62.35 -66.51 37.83
N GLN A 243 63.16 -66.32 36.79
CA GLN A 243 63.89 -67.41 36.14
C GLN A 243 64.98 -68.00 37.06
N GLN A 244 65.72 -67.16 37.80
CA GLN A 244 66.70 -67.62 38.79
C GLN A 244 66.00 -68.41 39.92
N ALA A 245 64.91 -67.86 40.47
CA ALA A 245 64.10 -68.52 41.49
C ALA A 245 63.53 -69.86 40.99
N ARG A 246 63.04 -69.93 39.74
CA ARG A 246 62.55 -71.18 39.12
C ARG A 246 63.61 -72.28 39.13
N LYS A 247 64.86 -71.98 38.77
CA LYS A 247 65.95 -72.98 38.83
C LYS A 247 66.19 -73.48 40.26
N MET A 248 66.11 -72.60 41.26
CA MET A 248 66.31 -72.97 42.66
C MET A 248 65.15 -73.78 43.24
N VAL A 249 63.90 -73.46 42.88
CA VAL A 249 62.69 -74.06 43.46
C VAL A 249 62.25 -75.34 42.73
N THR A 250 62.36 -75.39 41.39
CA THR A 250 61.85 -76.52 40.59
C THR A 250 62.93 -77.29 39.84
N GLY A 251 64.21 -76.89 39.95
CA GLY A 251 65.32 -77.49 39.21
C GLY A 251 65.30 -77.23 37.69
N GLN A 252 64.27 -76.56 37.18
CA GLN A 252 64.09 -76.37 35.73
C GLN A 252 65.11 -75.37 35.15
N GLN A 253 65.49 -75.59 33.90
CA GLN A 253 66.48 -74.75 33.22
C GLN A 253 66.00 -73.31 33.04
N THR A 254 66.86 -72.34 33.36
CA THR A 254 66.62 -70.91 33.15
C THR A 254 66.63 -70.55 31.66
N SER A 255 65.70 -69.70 31.24
CA SER A 255 65.81 -69.05 29.92
C SER A 255 67.02 -68.12 29.87
N ILE A 256 68.07 -68.51 29.12
CA ILE A 256 69.30 -67.72 28.94
C ILE A 256 68.97 -66.33 28.38
N ARG A 257 68.00 -66.23 27.46
CA ARG A 257 67.53 -64.95 26.89
C ARG A 257 66.98 -64.01 27.97
N ALA A 258 66.16 -64.53 28.89
CA ALA A 258 65.61 -63.75 30.00
C ALA A 258 66.68 -63.31 31.01
N ILE A 259 67.65 -64.18 31.31
CA ILE A 259 68.79 -63.82 32.17
C ILE A 259 69.64 -62.72 31.53
N LYS A 260 70.00 -62.85 30.23
CA LYS A 260 70.76 -61.82 29.50
C LYS A 260 70.00 -60.49 29.43
N SER A 261 68.71 -60.52 29.10
CA SER A 261 67.85 -59.32 29.03
C SER A 261 67.74 -58.60 30.37
N GLY A 262 67.41 -59.30 31.46
CA GLY A 262 67.34 -58.68 32.79
C GLY A 262 68.71 -58.27 33.35
N ASN A 263 69.80 -58.95 32.96
CA ASN A 263 71.16 -58.52 33.29
C ASN A 263 71.52 -57.21 32.57
N ALA A 264 71.08 -57.04 31.32
CA ALA A 264 71.29 -55.79 30.58
C ALA A 264 70.46 -54.66 31.22
N ALA A 265 69.17 -54.90 31.45
CA ALA A 265 68.25 -53.92 32.06
C ALA A 265 68.64 -53.48 33.48
N ALA A 266 69.34 -54.33 34.26
CA ALA A 266 69.77 -54.00 35.62
C ALA A 266 71.15 -53.33 35.74
N HIS A 267 72.00 -53.42 34.70
CA HIS A 267 73.43 -53.11 34.81
C HIS A 267 74.02 -52.31 33.63
N ARG A 268 73.23 -52.02 32.58
CA ARG A 268 73.64 -51.09 31.53
C ARG A 268 72.98 -49.75 31.77
N ALA A 269 73.71 -48.69 31.50
CA ALA A 269 73.18 -47.34 31.44
C ALA A 269 72.16 -47.22 30.30
N ASN A 270 71.10 -46.46 30.53
CA ASN A 270 70.08 -46.11 29.57
C ASN A 270 69.54 -44.73 29.96
N GLY A 271 70.08 -43.68 29.35
CA GLY A 271 69.78 -42.31 29.75
C GLY A 271 68.31 -41.93 29.54
N PHE A 272 67.58 -42.60 28.64
CA PHE A 272 66.13 -42.38 28.47
C PHE A 272 65.34 -42.90 29.68
N VAL A 273 65.63 -44.12 30.12
CA VAL A 273 65.03 -44.73 31.32
C VAL A 273 65.42 -43.93 32.56
N ASP A 274 66.72 -43.65 32.74
CA ASP A 274 67.23 -42.94 33.90
C ASP A 274 66.69 -41.51 33.97
N ALA A 275 66.53 -40.82 32.83
CA ALA A 275 65.89 -39.51 32.79
C ALA A 275 64.39 -39.58 33.10
N ALA A 276 63.70 -40.64 32.67
CA ALA A 276 62.30 -40.86 33.01
C ALA A 276 62.08 -41.06 34.52
N VAL A 277 63.07 -41.59 35.27
CA VAL A 277 63.00 -41.62 36.74
C VAL A 277 62.81 -40.19 37.30
N PHE A 278 63.53 -39.19 36.80
CA PHE A 278 63.37 -37.80 37.26
C PHE A 278 62.07 -37.11 36.79
N ARG A 279 61.39 -37.66 35.76
CA ARG A 279 60.10 -37.14 35.26
C ARG A 279 58.90 -37.79 35.94
N VAL A 280 59.01 -39.07 36.30
CA VAL A 280 57.90 -39.89 36.83
C VAL A 280 57.98 -40.11 38.34
N ALA A 281 59.18 -40.33 38.90
CA ALA A 281 59.32 -40.67 40.29
C ALA A 281 59.27 -39.43 41.19
N GLN A 282 58.61 -39.54 42.34
CA GLN A 282 58.55 -38.50 43.37
C GLN A 282 59.84 -38.41 44.19
N MET A 283 61.00 -38.43 43.52
CA MET A 283 62.28 -38.14 44.15
C MET A 283 62.27 -36.68 44.60
N SER A 284 62.53 -36.44 45.88
CA SER A 284 62.47 -35.11 46.48
C SER A 284 63.62 -34.88 47.45
N GLY A 285 63.89 -33.62 47.78
CA GLY A 285 64.98 -33.25 48.69
C GLY A 285 66.38 -33.47 48.10
N ARG A 286 67.33 -33.85 48.96
CA ARG A 286 68.77 -33.91 48.64
C ARG A 286 69.10 -35.00 47.62
N ASP A 287 68.51 -36.18 47.78
CA ASP A 287 68.81 -37.36 46.95
C ASP A 287 68.49 -37.10 45.46
N MET A 288 67.43 -36.34 45.16
CA MET A 288 67.13 -35.90 43.79
C MET A 288 68.23 -35.02 43.21
N GLN A 289 68.78 -34.09 43.99
CA GLN A 289 69.82 -33.17 43.54
C GLN A 289 71.16 -33.89 43.30
N ASP A 290 71.54 -34.79 44.21
CA ASP A 290 72.78 -35.56 44.09
C ASP A 290 72.69 -36.57 42.94
N MET A 291 71.56 -37.25 42.76
CA MET A 291 71.34 -38.13 41.60
C MET A 291 71.26 -37.35 40.27
N ALA A 292 70.71 -36.13 40.26
CA ALA A 292 70.70 -35.28 39.06
C ALA A 292 72.11 -34.80 38.67
N ARG A 293 73.04 -34.65 39.63
CA ARG A 293 74.46 -34.42 39.34
C ARG A 293 75.11 -35.66 38.74
N VAL A 294 74.94 -36.83 39.37
CA VAL A 294 75.45 -38.11 38.84
C VAL A 294 74.92 -38.37 37.43
N PHE A 295 73.63 -38.14 37.17
CA PHE A 295 73.05 -38.21 35.84
C PHE A 295 73.77 -37.27 34.86
N LYS A 296 73.96 -35.99 35.24
CA LYS A 296 74.64 -35.01 34.38
C LYS A 296 76.09 -35.39 34.09
N ASP A 297 76.79 -36.00 35.04
CA ASP A 297 78.20 -36.41 34.89
C ASP A 297 78.37 -37.70 34.05
N LEU A 298 77.35 -38.57 34.04
CA LEU A 298 77.26 -39.76 33.19
C LEU A 298 76.80 -39.42 31.77
N TYR A 299 75.73 -38.64 31.64
CA TYR A 299 75.02 -38.40 30.38
C TYR A 299 75.32 -37.05 29.73
N GLN A 300 76.20 -36.26 30.35
CA GLN A 300 76.70 -34.95 29.90
C GLN A 300 75.61 -33.84 29.79
N VAL A 301 74.36 -34.10 30.21
CA VAL A 301 73.24 -33.13 30.23
C VAL A 301 72.34 -33.35 31.45
N PRO A 302 71.58 -32.35 31.92
CA PRO A 302 70.55 -32.52 32.95
C PRO A 302 69.47 -33.55 32.52
N PRO A 303 68.87 -34.31 33.46
CA PRO A 303 67.90 -35.36 33.13
C PRO A 303 66.66 -34.85 32.41
N LEU A 304 66.15 -33.66 32.77
CA LEU A 304 65.00 -33.05 32.09
C LEU A 304 65.29 -32.59 30.64
N GLN A 305 66.56 -32.64 30.20
CA GLN A 305 66.98 -32.30 28.84
C GLN A 305 67.39 -33.53 28.01
N TYR A 306 67.54 -34.71 28.63
CA TYR A 306 67.89 -35.93 27.90
C TYR A 306 66.73 -36.37 27.00
N GLY A 307 67.01 -36.62 25.72
CA GLY A 307 66.02 -37.01 24.72
C GLY A 307 65.24 -35.85 24.07
N TYR A 308 65.27 -34.63 24.62
CA TYR A 308 64.55 -33.48 24.05
C TYR A 308 65.38 -32.73 23.00
N GLY A 309 65.06 -32.96 21.72
CA GLY A 309 65.18 -31.98 20.63
C GLY A 309 66.56 -31.62 20.06
N TYR A 310 67.67 -31.88 20.75
CA TYR A 310 68.99 -31.33 20.35
C TYR A 310 70.12 -32.36 20.13
N ARG A 311 69.91 -33.64 20.41
CA ARG A 311 70.92 -34.70 20.24
C ARG A 311 70.38 -35.84 19.36
N PRO A 312 71.11 -36.30 18.32
CA PRO A 312 70.72 -37.46 17.52
C PRO A 312 70.65 -38.74 18.36
N LYS A 313 69.78 -39.69 17.99
CA LYS A 313 69.57 -40.92 18.77
C LYS A 313 70.84 -41.75 18.89
N LYS A 314 71.60 -41.90 17.80
CA LYS A 314 72.86 -42.67 17.79
C LYS A 314 73.93 -42.05 18.69
N TYR A 315 73.90 -40.73 18.88
CA TYR A 315 74.80 -40.07 19.82
C TYR A 315 74.40 -40.35 21.28
N LEU A 316 73.10 -40.34 21.59
CA LEU A 316 72.60 -40.74 22.92
C LEU A 316 72.94 -42.20 23.22
N GLU A 317 72.77 -43.11 22.26
CA GLU A 317 73.17 -44.52 22.41
C GLU A 317 74.69 -44.70 22.62
N ALA A 318 75.53 -43.84 22.03
CA ALA A 318 76.97 -43.83 22.27
C ALA A 318 77.31 -43.38 23.71
N ILE A 319 76.58 -42.40 24.24
CA ILE A 319 76.71 -41.95 25.64
C ILE A 319 76.21 -43.04 26.61
N ASP A 320 75.11 -43.73 26.32
CA ASP A 320 74.64 -44.87 27.12
C ASP A 320 75.71 -45.99 27.19
N CYS A 321 76.45 -46.21 26.09
CA CYS A 321 77.60 -47.11 26.07
C CYS A 321 78.77 -46.55 26.91
N GLU A 322 79.10 -45.26 26.79
CA GLU A 322 80.14 -44.59 27.60
C GLU A 322 79.86 -44.73 29.11
N ALA A 323 78.64 -44.39 29.52
CA ALA A 323 78.17 -44.49 30.89
C ALA A 323 78.20 -45.95 31.38
N THR A 324 77.83 -46.93 30.55
CA THR A 324 77.97 -48.36 30.86
C THR A 324 79.44 -48.73 31.09
N ILE A 325 80.35 -48.33 30.22
CA ILE A 325 81.79 -48.63 30.35
C ILE A 325 82.37 -48.00 31.62
N ARG A 326 82.03 -46.74 31.90
CA ARG A 326 82.49 -45.98 33.08
C ARG A 326 81.94 -46.53 34.39
N THR A 327 80.72 -47.06 34.41
CA THR A 327 80.10 -47.67 35.61
C THR A 327 80.44 -49.16 35.79
N THR A 328 80.83 -49.88 34.74
CA THR A 328 81.32 -51.28 34.79
C THR A 328 82.75 -51.37 35.40
N ILE A 329 83.12 -50.46 36.30
CA ILE A 329 84.38 -50.52 37.06
C ILE A 329 84.10 -51.25 38.38
N SER A 330 83.99 -52.57 38.28
CA SER A 330 83.84 -53.47 39.42
C SER A 330 85.14 -53.59 40.24
N VAL A 331 85.40 -52.61 41.11
CA VAL A 331 86.18 -52.68 42.39
C VAL A 331 87.64 -53.21 42.36
N ARG A 332 88.10 -53.92 41.34
CA ARG A 332 89.50 -54.36 41.15
C ARG A 332 90.06 -53.76 39.87
N ARG A 333 91.30 -53.26 39.94
CA ARG A 333 92.02 -52.57 38.85
C ARG A 333 92.52 -53.57 37.80
N GLU A 334 91.61 -54.28 37.14
CA GLU A 334 91.98 -55.37 36.25
C GLU A 334 92.20 -54.90 34.80
N LEU A 335 93.48 -54.87 34.44
CA LEU A 335 94.01 -54.34 33.17
C LEU A 335 93.51 -55.06 31.91
N GLY A 336 92.88 -56.23 32.05
CA GLY A 336 92.53 -57.13 30.95
C GLY A 336 91.51 -56.60 29.93
N SER A 337 90.72 -55.57 30.28
CA SER A 337 89.78 -54.90 29.35
C SER A 337 90.21 -53.49 28.93
N MET A 338 91.40 -53.04 29.34
CA MET A 338 91.86 -51.67 29.06
C MET A 338 92.03 -51.35 27.57
N PRO A 339 92.53 -52.25 26.70
CA PRO A 339 92.60 -51.99 25.25
C PRO A 339 91.22 -51.76 24.63
N GLN A 340 90.22 -52.58 25.00
CA GLN A 340 88.84 -52.45 24.56
C GLN A 340 88.20 -51.14 25.06
N ARG A 341 88.46 -50.77 26.32
CA ARG A 341 87.99 -49.50 26.91
C ARG A 341 88.53 -48.29 26.17
N LEU A 342 89.84 -48.23 25.92
CA LEU A 342 90.47 -47.15 25.16
C LEU A 342 89.89 -47.08 23.73
N GLN A 343 89.84 -48.22 23.01
CA GLN A 343 89.27 -48.26 21.67
C GLN A 343 87.80 -47.79 21.63
N ALA A 344 87.01 -48.09 22.66
CA ALA A 344 85.61 -47.65 22.74
C ALA A 344 85.50 -46.13 22.96
N MET A 345 86.35 -45.56 23.84
CA MET A 345 86.41 -44.12 24.04
C MET A 345 86.84 -43.41 22.75
N ASP A 346 87.87 -43.90 22.04
CA ASP A 346 88.30 -43.33 20.75
C ASP A 346 87.16 -43.28 19.71
N GLN A 347 86.29 -44.30 19.68
CA GLN A 347 85.12 -44.30 18.79
C GLN A 347 84.03 -43.32 19.25
N ILE A 348 83.78 -43.21 20.56
CA ILE A 348 82.82 -42.26 21.13
C ILE A 348 83.28 -40.81 20.91
N ASP A 349 84.58 -40.54 21.06
CA ASP A 349 85.19 -39.24 20.78
C ASP A 349 85.12 -38.90 19.28
N ALA A 350 85.30 -39.87 18.38
CA ALA A 350 85.09 -39.66 16.95
C ALA A 350 83.63 -39.34 16.59
N ILE A 351 82.65 -40.04 17.19
CA ILE A 351 81.21 -39.72 17.04
C ILE A 351 80.92 -38.29 17.58
N SER A 352 81.52 -37.93 18.73
CA SER A 352 81.36 -36.63 19.38
C SER A 352 82.05 -35.49 18.62
N ALA A 353 83.20 -35.75 18.00
CA ALA A 353 83.89 -34.82 17.11
C ALA A 353 83.04 -34.56 15.87
N LYS A 354 82.53 -35.62 15.23
CA LYS A 354 81.65 -35.53 14.05
C LYS A 354 80.37 -34.73 14.33
N LEU A 355 79.79 -34.85 15.53
CA LEU A 355 78.64 -34.03 15.92
C LEU A 355 79.01 -32.53 16.05
N ARG A 356 80.18 -32.23 16.62
CA ARG A 356 80.69 -30.85 16.80
C ARG A 356 81.13 -30.20 15.49
N GLU A 357 81.92 -30.90 14.69
CA GLU A 357 82.48 -30.43 13.40
C GLU A 357 81.39 -30.05 12.40
N ASN A 358 80.26 -30.77 12.42
CA ASN A 358 79.14 -30.44 11.56
C ASN A 358 78.34 -29.21 12.02
N GLY A 359 78.55 -28.68 13.24
CA GLY A 359 78.10 -27.35 13.64
C GLY A 359 76.61 -27.04 13.45
N GLY A 360 75.74 -28.05 13.51
CA GLY A 360 74.29 -27.92 13.23
C GLY A 360 73.91 -27.94 11.73
N ARG A 361 74.85 -28.19 10.81
CA ARG A 361 74.59 -28.36 9.37
C ARG A 361 73.93 -29.70 9.02
N LEU A 362 74.18 -30.73 9.82
CA LEU A 362 73.45 -31.99 9.75
C LEU A 362 72.24 -31.91 10.68
N THR A 363 71.05 -32.24 10.17
CA THR A 363 69.89 -32.51 11.02
C THR A 363 70.12 -33.78 11.84
N ALA A 364 69.38 -33.96 12.93
CA ALA A 364 69.45 -35.19 13.73
C ALA A 364 69.24 -36.45 12.87
N ASP A 365 68.27 -36.41 11.96
CA ASP A 365 68.00 -37.50 11.01
C ASP A 365 69.15 -37.79 10.04
N GLN A 366 69.93 -36.77 9.64
CA GLN A 366 71.08 -36.96 8.77
C GLN A 366 72.25 -37.60 9.52
N PHE A 367 72.49 -37.18 10.77
CA PHE A 367 73.47 -37.82 11.64
C PHE A 367 73.10 -39.27 11.95
N ASP A 368 71.82 -39.52 12.27
CA ASP A 368 71.29 -40.88 12.51
C ASP A 368 71.21 -41.75 11.24
N ARG A 369 71.51 -41.20 10.04
CA ARG A 369 71.64 -41.97 8.79
C ARG A 369 73.08 -42.08 8.28
N ASP A 370 74.04 -41.45 8.95
CA ASP A 370 75.45 -41.51 8.56
C ASP A 370 76.02 -42.93 8.80
N ALA A 371 76.63 -43.50 7.76
CA ALA A 371 77.13 -44.88 7.76
C ALA A 371 78.39 -45.08 8.62
N ASP A 372 79.22 -44.04 8.76
CA ASP A 372 80.40 -44.07 9.63
C ASP A 372 79.98 -43.89 11.10
N VAL A 373 78.96 -43.07 11.41
CA VAL A 373 78.33 -43.03 12.75
C VAL A 373 77.75 -44.40 13.11
N GLU A 374 77.02 -45.05 12.20
CA GLU A 374 76.47 -46.40 12.42
C GLU A 374 77.57 -47.43 12.70
N TRP A 375 78.60 -47.48 11.85
CA TRP A 375 79.71 -48.41 12.01
C TRP A 375 80.46 -48.21 13.34
N ARG A 376 80.73 -46.94 13.71
CA ARG A 376 81.37 -46.60 14.99
C ARG A 376 80.50 -46.99 16.17
N LEU A 377 79.21 -46.66 16.14
CA LEU A 377 78.27 -47.02 17.21
C LEU A 377 78.17 -48.53 17.37
N GLN A 378 78.10 -49.31 16.27
CA GLN A 378 78.10 -50.76 16.35
C GLN A 378 79.42 -51.31 16.91
N ARG A 379 80.58 -50.71 16.58
CA ARG A 379 81.85 -51.09 17.21
C ARG A 379 81.88 -50.77 18.70
N VAL A 380 81.35 -49.62 19.12
CA VAL A 380 81.20 -49.22 20.54
C VAL A 380 80.29 -50.20 21.29
N LYS A 381 79.14 -50.58 20.72
CA LYS A 381 78.23 -51.59 21.30
C LYS A 381 78.93 -52.94 21.49
N ASN A 382 79.64 -53.43 20.46
CA ASN A 382 80.38 -54.68 20.54
C ASN A 382 81.49 -54.63 21.62
N LEU A 383 82.26 -53.54 21.68
CA LEU A 383 83.28 -53.33 22.71
C LEU A 383 82.67 -53.25 24.11
N THR A 384 81.51 -52.61 24.26
CA THR A 384 80.77 -52.55 25.53
C THR A 384 80.32 -53.94 25.97
N ASP A 385 79.86 -54.78 25.04
CA ASP A 385 79.54 -56.20 25.31
C ASP A 385 80.79 -56.98 25.75
N GLU A 386 81.91 -56.85 25.03
CA GLU A 386 83.21 -57.47 25.37
C GLU A 386 83.66 -57.07 26.80
N ILE A 387 83.60 -55.78 27.14
CA ILE A 387 83.98 -55.24 28.46
C ILE A 387 83.06 -55.76 29.57
N VAL A 388 81.74 -55.79 29.33
CA VAL A 388 80.74 -56.23 30.31
C VAL A 388 80.82 -57.74 30.56
N GLU A 389 81.07 -58.57 29.54
CA GLU A 389 81.27 -60.01 29.74
C GLU A 389 82.62 -60.31 30.41
N ALA A 390 83.71 -59.61 30.05
CA ALA A 390 84.99 -59.75 30.75
C ALA A 390 84.89 -59.42 32.24
N ALA A 391 84.10 -58.40 32.62
CA ALA A 391 83.81 -58.05 34.01
C ALA A 391 82.92 -59.09 34.74
N ARG A 392 82.24 -59.98 34.02
CA ARG A 392 81.40 -61.06 34.58
C ARG A 392 82.17 -62.35 34.80
N THR A 393 83.10 -62.71 33.93
CA THR A 393 83.86 -63.98 34.00
C THR A 393 84.90 -64.05 35.12
N ILE A 394 85.07 -62.96 35.87
CA ILE A 394 86.08 -62.80 36.93
C ILE A 394 85.44 -62.93 38.34
N ASN A 395 84.10 -62.99 38.43
CA ASN A 395 83.33 -63.28 39.64
C ASN A 395 82.76 -64.71 39.61
#